data_AF-A0A315R5N7-F1
#
_entry.id   AF-A0A315R5N7-F1
#
_cell.length_a   1.000
_cell.length_b   1.000
_cell.length_c   1.000
_cell.angle_alpha   90.00
_cell.angle_beta   90.00
_cell.angle_gamma   90.00
#
_symmetry.space_group_name_H-M   'P 1'
#
loop_
_entity.id
_entity.type
_entity.pdbx_description
1 polymer ?
#
loop_
_entity_poly.entity_id
_entity_poly.type
_entity_poly.pdbx_seq_one_letter_code
_entity_poly.pdbx_strand_id
1 'polypeptide(L)'
;MDKYDYHFISIKFLTSILLALIFAFLLIYVFTPQQRENYPVYRLQQKESIFSEEKPTFNFESLAVEKSLQQEKMAFEKTLRDRSFELMEQSKQRMLAVITAGYLEKLNGLREEKMQALEAKRRTLDQREEKLLQQKRQELEAELSRKLQQLRQEIRNKYSDFNQKEILDNYLRIINLQLQIEFTAHTESEKEKFRNMLKKVRSEQQALMAAKNSRLNEAISSKTSALIMEFNQQYAAYREKIRDKHQQILSELREKISAELAAAREEIKKDLALAKAEKDAELEDIIANSKKLYY
;
A
#
# COMPACT_ATOMS: atom_id res chain seq x y z
N MET A 1 5.69 -9.59 33.44
CA MET A 1 6.67 -9.88 32.38
C MET A 1 5.89 -9.99 31.09
N ASP A 2 5.79 -8.86 30.39
CA ASP A 2 4.82 -8.66 29.32
C ASP A 2 5.26 -9.26 27.99
N LYS A 3 4.29 -9.88 27.33
CA LYS A 3 4.39 -10.65 26.08
C LYS A 3 4.73 -9.80 24.84
N TYR A 4 5.00 -8.50 25.03
CA TYR A 4 5.24 -7.52 23.96
C TYR A 4 6.72 -7.14 23.79
N ASP A 5 7.60 -7.47 24.75
CA ASP A 5 9.03 -7.12 24.65
C ASP A 5 9.82 -8.05 23.72
N TYR A 6 9.36 -9.29 23.52
CA TYR A 6 10.02 -10.26 22.63
C TYR A 6 10.00 -9.83 21.15
N HIS A 7 8.93 -9.16 20.71
CA HIS A 7 8.80 -8.72 19.32
C HIS A 7 9.68 -7.50 19.02
N PHE A 8 9.85 -6.57 19.97
CA PHE A 8 10.72 -5.42 19.78
C PHE A 8 12.20 -5.78 19.74
N ILE A 9 12.63 -6.76 20.56
CA ILE A 9 13.99 -7.31 20.51
C ILE A 9 14.22 -8.02 19.18
N SER A 10 13.25 -8.81 18.70
CA SER A 10 13.37 -9.53 17.42
C SER A 10 13.46 -8.62 16.20
N ILE A 11 12.74 -7.49 16.20
CA ILE A 11 12.77 -6.52 15.08
C ILE A 11 14.10 -5.77 15.08
N LYS A 12 14.61 -5.36 16.25
CA LYS A 12 15.93 -4.71 16.35
C LYS A 12 17.07 -5.66 15.95
N PHE A 13 16.94 -6.95 16.24
CA PHE A 13 17.90 -7.97 15.82
C PHE A 13 17.85 -8.22 14.31
N LEU A 14 16.65 -8.25 13.74
CA LEU A 14 16.46 -8.41 12.29
C LEU A 14 16.99 -7.20 11.52
N THR A 15 16.72 -5.97 11.99
CA THR A 15 17.24 -4.76 11.34
C THR A 15 18.75 -4.66 11.44
N SER A 16 19.37 -5.08 12.55
CA SER A 16 20.83 -5.10 12.69
C SER A 16 21.50 -6.17 11.83
N ILE A 17 20.88 -7.35 11.63
CA ILE A 17 21.34 -8.35 10.65
C ILE A 17 21.23 -7.82 9.22
N LEU A 18 20.13 -7.16 8.87
CA LEU A 18 19.93 -6.55 7.55
C LEU A 18 20.96 -5.44 7.29
N LEU A 19 21.23 -4.61 8.30
CA LEU A 19 22.22 -3.54 8.21
C LEU A 19 23.64 -4.11 8.10
N ALA A 20 23.95 -5.19 8.83
CA ALA A 20 25.23 -5.90 8.73
C ALA A 20 25.42 -6.56 7.36
N LEU A 21 24.35 -7.11 6.76
CA LEU A 21 24.38 -7.66 5.40
C LEU A 21 24.58 -6.58 4.35
N ILE A 22 23.92 -5.43 4.50
CA ILE A 22 24.15 -4.26 3.64
C ILE A 22 25.60 -3.75 3.80
N PHE A 23 26.13 -3.73 5.02
CA PHE A 23 27.50 -3.30 5.29
C PHE A 23 28.53 -4.29 4.74
N ALA A 24 28.28 -5.60 4.85
CA ALA A 24 29.10 -6.65 4.24
C ALA A 24 29.03 -6.60 2.71
N PHE A 25 27.85 -6.33 2.14
CA PHE A 25 27.68 -6.13 0.70
C PHE A 25 28.45 -4.88 0.23
N LEU A 26 28.37 -3.77 0.95
CA LEU A 26 29.17 -2.57 0.67
C LEU A 26 30.68 -2.84 0.80
N LEU A 27 31.12 -3.59 1.82
CA LEU A 27 32.53 -3.97 2.00
C LEU A 27 33.05 -4.89 0.89
N ILE A 28 32.24 -5.81 0.39
CA ILE A 28 32.66 -6.78 -0.62
C ILE A 28 32.54 -6.22 -2.04
N TYR A 29 31.50 -5.43 -2.34
CA TYR A 29 31.20 -4.97 -3.70
C TYR A 29 31.55 -3.50 -3.97
N VAL A 30 31.54 -2.63 -2.95
CA VAL A 30 31.86 -1.19 -3.09
C VAL A 30 33.28 -0.87 -2.61
N PHE A 31 33.73 -1.54 -1.55
CA PHE A 31 35.09 -1.45 -1.00
C PHE A 31 35.88 -2.75 -1.20
N THR A 32 35.81 -3.37 -2.38
CA THR A 32 36.84 -4.35 -2.74
C THR A 32 38.20 -3.75 -2.39
N PRO A 33 39.03 -4.40 -1.55
CA PRO A 33 40.39 -3.93 -1.40
C PRO A 33 40.97 -3.98 -2.81
N GLN A 34 41.43 -2.82 -3.31
CA GLN A 34 42.31 -2.81 -4.47
C GLN A 34 43.31 -3.93 -4.22
N GLN A 35 43.34 -4.92 -5.12
CA GLN A 35 44.35 -5.97 -5.07
C GLN A 35 45.65 -5.26 -4.77
N ARG A 36 46.30 -5.60 -3.63
CA ARG A 36 47.59 -5.01 -3.28
C ARG A 36 48.46 -5.22 -4.50
N GLU A 37 48.68 -4.13 -5.22
CA GLU A 37 49.51 -4.14 -6.40
C GLU A 37 50.88 -4.53 -5.88
N ASN A 38 51.37 -5.70 -6.26
CA ASN A 38 52.78 -6.02 -6.13
C ASN A 38 53.49 -4.98 -6.99
N TYR A 39 53.90 -3.88 -6.37
CA TYR A 39 54.80 -2.92 -6.97
C TYR A 39 56.05 -3.71 -7.35
N PRO A 40 56.43 -3.79 -8.63
CA PRO A 40 57.82 -4.08 -8.94
C PRO A 40 58.60 -2.84 -8.50
N VAL A 41 58.98 -2.83 -7.22
CA VAL A 41 59.94 -1.86 -6.70
C VAL A 41 61.20 -2.10 -7.52
N TYR A 42 61.60 -1.09 -8.28
CA TYR A 42 62.90 -1.05 -8.92
C TYR A 42 63.93 -1.32 -7.82
N ARG A 43 64.57 -2.50 -7.82
CA ARG A 43 65.82 -2.67 -7.08
C ARG A 43 66.87 -1.91 -7.90
N LEU A 44 66.86 -0.59 -7.78
CA LEU A 44 68.13 0.12 -7.82
C LEU A 44 68.92 -0.52 -6.69
N GLN A 45 69.77 -1.50 -7.01
CA GLN A 45 70.89 -1.81 -6.16
C GLN A 45 71.57 -0.47 -5.95
N GLN A 46 71.32 0.15 -4.79
CA GLN A 46 72.22 1.13 -4.23
C GLN A 46 73.58 0.49 -4.38
N LYS A 47 74.42 1.15 -5.18
CA LYS A 47 75.83 0.86 -5.24
C LYS A 47 76.33 1.08 -3.82
N GLU A 48 76.30 0.05 -2.98
CA GLU A 48 77.08 0.05 -1.76
C GLU A 48 78.51 0.21 -2.25
N SER A 49 79.06 1.40 -2.00
CA SER A 49 80.48 1.66 -2.16
C SER A 49 81.22 0.85 -1.11
N ILE A 50 81.36 -0.45 -1.34
CA ILE A 50 82.36 -1.24 -0.66
C ILE A 50 83.66 -0.92 -1.38
N PHE A 51 84.43 -0.02 -0.78
CA PHE A 51 85.86 0.07 -1.06
C PHE A 51 86.45 -1.32 -0.82
N SER A 52 86.90 -1.98 -1.88
CA SER A 52 87.92 -3.02 -1.81
C SER A 52 88.90 -2.76 -2.94
N GLU A 53 90.10 -2.41 -2.51
CA GLU A 53 91.29 -2.36 -3.35
C GLU A 53 91.61 -3.78 -3.80
N GLU A 54 91.52 -4.05 -5.10
CA GLU A 54 92.50 -4.86 -5.83
C GLU A 54 92.29 -4.76 -7.35
N LYS A 55 93.40 -4.88 -8.08
CA LYS A 55 93.63 -4.45 -9.46
C LYS A 55 93.04 -5.41 -10.53
N PRO A 56 92.93 -4.94 -11.79
CA PRO A 56 91.88 -5.34 -12.71
C PRO A 56 92.22 -6.57 -13.55
N THR A 57 91.21 -7.40 -13.79
CA THR A 57 91.16 -8.31 -14.94
C THR A 57 89.95 -7.91 -15.78
N PHE A 58 90.22 -7.44 -17.00
CA PHE A 58 89.20 -7.12 -17.99
C PHE A 58 88.33 -8.35 -18.27
N ASN A 59 86.99 -8.18 -18.26
CA ASN A 59 86.07 -8.94 -19.12
C ASN A 59 84.70 -8.24 -19.20
N PHE A 60 84.39 -7.72 -20.39
CA PHE A 60 83.12 -7.69 -21.16
C PHE A 60 81.70 -7.78 -20.52
N GLU A 61 81.51 -7.91 -19.21
CA GLU A 61 80.18 -8.08 -18.59
C GLU A 61 79.51 -6.75 -18.20
N SER A 62 80.25 -5.65 -18.04
CA SER A 62 79.67 -4.35 -17.65
C SER A 62 78.71 -3.78 -18.69
N LEU A 63 79.01 -3.96 -19.98
CA LEU A 63 78.13 -3.57 -21.09
C LEU A 63 76.88 -4.46 -21.20
N ALA A 64 76.95 -5.72 -20.79
CA ALA A 64 75.81 -6.64 -20.78
C ALA A 64 74.85 -6.32 -19.63
N VAL A 65 75.39 -5.99 -18.45
CA VAL A 65 74.63 -5.58 -17.27
C VAL A 65 74.03 -4.17 -17.43
N GLU A 66 74.74 -3.22 -18.03
CA GLU A 66 74.17 -1.90 -18.35
C GLU A 66 73.08 -1.99 -19.44
N LYS A 67 73.26 -2.85 -20.45
CA LYS A 67 72.23 -3.10 -21.47
C LYS A 67 71.01 -3.82 -20.89
N SER A 68 71.17 -4.77 -19.98
CA SER A 68 70.05 -5.43 -19.32
C SER A 68 69.28 -4.46 -18.40
N LEU A 69 69.98 -3.61 -17.64
CA LEU A 69 69.36 -2.55 -16.83
C LEU A 69 68.62 -1.51 -17.68
N GLN A 70 69.16 -1.14 -18.85
CA GLN A 70 68.47 -0.26 -19.79
C GLN A 70 67.24 -0.94 -20.41
N GLN A 71 67.33 -2.22 -20.76
CA GLN A 71 66.19 -2.98 -21.28
C GLN A 71 65.08 -3.15 -20.23
N GLU A 72 65.44 -3.43 -18.97
CA GLU A 72 64.50 -3.48 -17.86
C GLU A 72 63.87 -2.10 -17.58
N LYS A 73 64.65 -1.02 -17.68
CA LYS A 73 64.12 0.35 -17.56
C LYS A 73 63.08 0.65 -18.64
N MET A 74 63.40 0.35 -19.89
CA MET A 74 62.51 0.56 -21.03
C MET A 74 61.26 -0.32 -20.93
N ALA A 75 61.39 -1.56 -20.46
CA ALA A 75 60.26 -2.44 -20.21
C ALA A 75 59.36 -1.89 -19.09
N PHE A 76 59.94 -1.41 -17.99
CA PHE A 76 59.21 -0.80 -16.89
C PHE A 76 58.48 0.48 -17.30
N GLU A 77 59.15 1.40 -18.00
CA GLU A 77 58.55 2.63 -18.53
C GLU A 77 57.39 2.33 -19.48
N LYS A 78 57.53 1.29 -20.33
CA LYS A 78 56.46 0.82 -21.20
C LYS A 78 55.28 0.25 -20.39
N THR A 79 55.53 -0.58 -19.39
CA THR A 79 54.44 -1.12 -18.53
C THR A 79 53.72 -0.03 -17.74
N LEU A 80 54.43 0.99 -17.25
CA LEU A 80 53.82 2.14 -16.59
C LEU A 80 52.96 2.97 -17.55
N ARG A 81 53.44 3.18 -18.79
CA ARG A 81 52.71 3.87 -19.85
C ARG A 81 51.41 3.13 -20.22
N ASP A 82 51.51 1.83 -20.48
CA ASP A 82 50.35 1.02 -20.86
C ASP A 82 49.30 1.01 -19.74
N ARG A 83 49.75 0.91 -18.49
CA ARG A 83 48.88 0.95 -17.31
C ARG A 83 48.25 2.32 -17.07
N SER A 84 48.99 3.41 -17.27
CA SER A 84 48.44 4.76 -17.11
C SER A 84 47.36 5.04 -18.16
N PHE A 85 47.51 4.53 -19.38
CA PHE A 85 46.47 4.59 -20.40
C PHE A 85 45.25 3.73 -20.05
N GLU A 86 45.45 2.52 -19.52
CA GLU A 86 44.35 1.68 -19.06
C GLU A 86 43.53 2.38 -17.95
N LEU A 87 44.20 3.01 -16.99
CA LEU A 87 43.54 3.77 -15.93
C LEU A 87 42.74 4.97 -16.46
N MET A 88 43.25 5.66 -17.49
CA MET A 88 42.53 6.75 -18.15
C MET A 88 41.26 6.25 -18.84
N GLU A 89 41.33 5.13 -19.57
CA GLU A 89 40.16 4.52 -20.20
C GLU A 89 39.12 4.03 -19.16
N GLN A 90 39.58 3.41 -18.06
CA GLN A 90 38.69 3.01 -16.97
C GLN A 90 38.02 4.23 -16.30
N SER A 91 38.76 5.34 -16.13
CA SER A 91 38.21 6.59 -15.60
C SER A 91 37.14 7.16 -16.53
N LYS A 92 37.40 7.16 -17.84
CA LYS A 92 36.44 7.57 -18.86
C LYS A 92 35.14 6.78 -18.78
N GLN A 93 35.23 5.45 -18.72
CA GLN A 93 34.05 4.58 -18.58
C GLN A 93 33.26 4.85 -17.30
N ARG A 94 33.95 5.10 -16.17
CA ARG A 94 33.30 5.44 -14.89
C ARG A 94 32.54 6.78 -14.98
N MET A 95 33.11 7.80 -15.62
CA MET A 95 32.44 9.09 -15.80
C MET A 95 31.17 8.96 -16.65
N LEU A 96 31.22 8.19 -17.75
CA LEU A 96 30.04 7.90 -18.57
C LEU A 96 28.98 7.09 -17.82
N ALA A 97 29.39 6.19 -16.92
CA ALA A 97 28.48 5.46 -16.05
C ALA A 97 27.78 6.39 -15.04
N VAL A 98 28.49 7.37 -14.47
CA VAL A 98 27.90 8.39 -13.57
C VAL A 98 26.85 9.23 -14.30
N ILE A 99 27.13 9.66 -15.54
CA ILE A 99 26.12 10.35 -16.37
C ILE A 99 24.90 9.45 -16.55
N THR A 100 25.11 8.17 -16.87
CA THR A 100 24.01 7.21 -17.01
C THR A 100 23.16 7.11 -15.75
N ALA A 101 23.80 6.98 -14.58
CA ALA A 101 23.13 6.89 -13.30
C ALA A 101 22.28 8.14 -12.99
N GLY A 102 22.81 9.34 -13.25
CA GLY A 102 22.09 10.58 -13.01
C GLY A 102 20.80 10.72 -13.85
N TYR A 103 20.83 10.31 -15.11
CA TYR A 103 19.60 10.33 -15.94
C TYR A 103 18.60 9.23 -15.55
N LEU A 104 19.08 8.07 -15.07
CA LEU A 104 18.20 7.04 -14.49
C LEU A 104 17.52 7.53 -13.21
N GLU A 105 18.25 8.26 -12.36
CA GLU A 105 17.69 8.88 -11.16
C GLU A 105 16.61 9.92 -11.50
N LYS A 106 16.85 10.78 -12.50
CA LYS A 106 15.83 11.74 -13.00
C LYS A 106 14.54 11.03 -13.46
N LEU A 107 14.67 9.93 -14.20
CA LEU A 107 13.53 9.13 -14.67
C LEU A 107 12.78 8.50 -13.48
N ASN A 108 13.51 7.97 -12.50
CA ASN A 108 12.92 7.40 -11.29
C ASN A 108 12.21 8.47 -10.45
N GLY A 109 12.81 9.63 -10.25
CA GLY A 109 12.20 10.75 -9.52
C GLY A 109 10.90 11.22 -10.18
N LEU A 110 10.90 11.37 -11.51
CA LEU A 110 9.69 11.75 -12.25
C LEU A 110 8.60 10.66 -12.18
N ARG A 111 8.98 9.38 -12.20
CA ARG A 111 8.04 8.28 -11.95
C ARG A 111 7.45 8.36 -10.54
N GLU A 112 8.28 8.57 -9.52
CA GLU A 112 7.85 8.66 -8.14
C GLU A 112 6.87 9.82 -7.93
N GLU A 113 7.16 11.00 -8.47
CA GLU A 113 6.28 12.17 -8.40
C GLU A 113 4.89 11.87 -8.98
N LYS A 114 4.84 11.26 -10.17
CA LYS A 114 3.57 10.90 -10.81
C LYS A 114 2.81 9.84 -10.02
N MET A 115 3.50 8.87 -9.43
CA MET A 115 2.89 7.85 -8.57
C MET A 115 2.35 8.48 -7.27
N GLN A 116 3.07 9.42 -6.66
CA GLN A 116 2.59 10.17 -5.49
C GLN A 116 1.33 10.99 -5.83
N ALA A 117 1.28 11.64 -7.00
CA ALA A 117 0.09 12.35 -7.46
C ALA A 117 -1.11 11.40 -7.65
N LEU A 118 -0.89 10.20 -8.20
CA LEU A 118 -1.91 9.16 -8.31
C LEU A 118 -2.42 8.70 -6.93
N GLU A 119 -1.52 8.49 -5.98
CA GLU A 119 -1.89 8.12 -4.61
C GLU A 119 -2.66 9.22 -3.90
N ALA A 120 -2.24 10.48 -4.05
CA ALA A 120 -2.96 11.63 -3.52
C ALA A 120 -4.37 11.67 -4.10
N LYS A 121 -4.52 11.46 -5.42
CA LYS A 121 -5.84 11.39 -6.05
C LYS A 121 -6.69 10.26 -5.46
N ARG A 122 -6.13 9.06 -5.29
CA ARG A 122 -6.82 7.92 -4.68
C ARG A 122 -7.33 8.27 -3.28
N ARG A 123 -6.49 8.85 -2.42
CA ARG A 123 -6.91 9.30 -1.08
C ARG A 123 -8.06 10.30 -1.13
N THR A 124 -8.04 11.26 -2.06
CA THR A 124 -9.14 12.23 -2.20
C THR A 124 -10.44 11.58 -2.67
N LEU A 125 -10.36 10.56 -3.53
CA LEU A 125 -11.52 9.80 -3.97
C LEU A 125 -12.08 8.97 -2.82
N ASP A 126 -11.22 8.28 -2.05
CA ASP A 126 -11.64 7.48 -0.89
C ASP A 126 -12.36 8.35 0.16
N GLN A 127 -11.80 9.52 0.50
CA GLN A 127 -12.46 10.47 1.41
C GLN A 127 -13.80 10.99 0.87
N ARG A 128 -13.91 11.17 -0.45
CA ARG A 128 -15.15 11.58 -1.08
C ARG A 128 -16.18 10.44 -1.08
N GLU A 129 -15.77 9.20 -1.32
CA GLU A 129 -16.61 8.01 -1.21
C GLU A 129 -17.23 7.93 0.18
N GLU A 130 -16.42 8.02 1.23
CA GLU A 130 -16.92 7.97 2.62
C GLU A 130 -18.00 9.01 2.89
N LYS A 131 -17.76 10.27 2.51
CA LYS A 131 -18.74 11.35 2.67
C LYS A 131 -20.02 11.09 1.91
N LEU A 132 -19.93 10.68 0.64
CA LEU A 132 -21.08 10.40 -0.21
C LEU A 132 -21.88 9.20 0.30
N LEU A 133 -21.20 8.15 0.77
CA LEU A 133 -21.83 6.98 1.35
C LEU A 133 -22.54 7.31 2.67
N GLN A 134 -21.94 8.16 3.51
CA GLN A 134 -22.57 8.60 4.75
C GLN A 134 -23.82 9.44 4.47
N GLN A 135 -23.73 10.40 3.55
CA GLN A 135 -24.88 11.20 3.11
C GLN A 135 -25.99 10.31 2.58
N LYS A 136 -25.66 9.38 1.66
CA LYS A 136 -26.67 8.49 1.08
C LYS A 136 -27.31 7.59 2.12
N ARG A 137 -26.53 7.11 3.09
CA ARG A 137 -27.07 6.31 4.20
C ARG A 137 -28.09 7.11 5.01
N GLN A 138 -27.79 8.36 5.37
CA GLN A 138 -28.70 9.21 6.12
C GLN A 138 -29.99 9.49 5.34
N GLU A 139 -29.89 9.75 4.03
CA GLU A 139 -31.07 9.91 3.17
C GLU A 139 -31.96 8.66 3.18
N LEU A 140 -31.36 7.49 2.99
CA LEU A 140 -32.08 6.22 2.95
C LEU A 140 -32.65 5.84 4.32
N GLU A 141 -31.97 6.17 5.42
CA GLU A 141 -32.48 5.96 6.79
C GLU A 141 -33.70 6.87 7.06
N ALA A 142 -33.64 8.13 6.62
CA ALA A 142 -34.77 9.05 6.70
C ALA A 142 -35.96 8.55 5.85
N GLU A 143 -35.71 8.05 4.64
CA GLU A 143 -36.75 7.46 3.79
C GLU A 143 -37.36 6.20 4.42
N LEU A 144 -36.52 5.29 4.92
CA LEU A 144 -36.95 4.07 5.60
C LEU A 144 -37.81 4.38 6.82
N SER A 145 -37.40 5.34 7.66
CA SER A 145 -38.18 5.74 8.85
C SER A 145 -39.56 6.27 8.48
N ARG A 146 -39.67 7.10 7.43
CA ARG A 146 -40.94 7.59 6.89
C ARG A 146 -41.81 6.45 6.37
N LYS A 147 -41.25 5.55 5.56
CA LYS A 147 -41.95 4.37 5.03
C LYS A 147 -42.43 3.44 6.15
N LEU A 148 -41.63 3.24 7.20
CA LEU A 148 -42.03 2.43 8.37
C LEU A 148 -43.14 3.08 9.19
N GLN A 149 -43.14 4.41 9.33
CA GLN A 149 -44.23 5.11 10.01
C GLN A 149 -45.54 5.01 9.22
N GLN A 150 -45.49 5.20 7.91
CA GLN A 150 -46.63 5.00 7.01
C GLN A 150 -47.14 3.56 7.08
N LEU A 151 -46.23 2.58 7.01
CA LEU A 151 -46.54 1.16 7.14
C LEU A 151 -47.31 0.84 8.43
N ARG A 152 -46.85 1.37 9.57
CA ARG A 152 -47.52 1.16 10.87
C ARG A 152 -48.94 1.72 10.85
N GLN A 153 -49.13 2.90 10.27
CA GLN A 153 -50.44 3.53 10.16
C GLN A 153 -51.37 2.75 9.21
N GLU A 154 -50.88 2.34 8.05
CA GLU A 154 -51.62 1.52 7.09
C GLU A 154 -52.07 0.19 7.69
N ILE A 155 -51.17 -0.50 8.39
CA ILE A 155 -51.49 -1.78 9.03
C ILE A 155 -52.48 -1.57 10.18
N ARG A 156 -52.30 -0.53 11.00
CA ARG A 156 -53.26 -0.18 12.06
C ARG A 156 -54.66 0.09 11.50
N ASN A 157 -54.76 0.80 10.39
CA ASN A 157 -56.03 1.07 9.71
C ASN A 157 -56.62 -0.20 9.08
N LYS A 158 -55.80 -1.04 8.44
CA LYS A 158 -56.26 -2.28 7.80
C LYS A 158 -56.86 -3.27 8.80
N TYR A 159 -56.33 -3.30 10.01
CA TYR A 159 -56.80 -4.20 11.08
C TYR A 159 -57.53 -3.45 12.20
N SER A 160 -58.02 -2.22 11.96
CA SER A 160 -58.85 -1.51 12.93
C SER A 160 -60.05 -2.37 13.31
N ASP A 161 -60.77 -2.81 12.29
CA ASP A 161 -62.07 -3.49 12.39
C ASP A 161 -61.93 -4.98 12.68
N PHE A 162 -60.69 -5.51 12.67
CA PHE A 162 -60.42 -6.92 12.90
C PHE A 162 -60.88 -7.34 14.30
N ASN A 163 -61.82 -8.29 14.32
CA ASN A 163 -62.51 -8.84 15.50
C ASN A 163 -63.13 -7.78 16.43
N GLN A 164 -63.39 -6.57 15.93
CA GLN A 164 -63.82 -5.46 16.79
C GLN A 164 -65.20 -5.68 17.39
N LYS A 165 -66.13 -6.28 16.62
CA LYS A 165 -67.46 -6.67 17.13
C LYS A 165 -67.37 -7.72 18.23
N GLU A 166 -66.64 -8.82 17.98
CA GLU A 166 -66.46 -9.90 18.96
C GLU A 166 -65.76 -9.43 20.24
N ILE A 167 -64.77 -8.53 20.11
CA ILE A 167 -64.10 -7.88 21.24
C ILE A 167 -65.08 -7.03 22.04
N LEU A 168 -65.89 -6.19 21.39
CA LEU A 168 -66.90 -5.35 22.05
C LEU A 168 -67.96 -6.20 22.75
N ASP A 169 -68.46 -7.24 22.07
CA ASP A 169 -69.46 -8.15 22.62
C ASP A 169 -68.92 -8.87 23.86
N ASN A 170 -67.66 -9.32 23.83
CA ASN A 170 -67.03 -9.93 25.00
C ASN A 170 -66.81 -8.93 26.14
N TYR A 171 -66.46 -7.67 25.87
CA TYR A 171 -66.42 -6.65 26.91
C TYR A 171 -67.79 -6.42 27.56
N LEU A 172 -68.85 -6.33 26.77
CA LEU A 172 -70.22 -6.21 27.29
C LEU A 172 -70.61 -7.42 28.13
N ARG A 173 -70.25 -8.64 27.69
CA ARG A 173 -70.46 -9.88 28.47
C ARG A 173 -69.68 -9.88 29.78
N ILE A 174 -68.44 -9.39 29.80
CA ILE A 174 -67.63 -9.27 31.03
C ILE A 174 -68.32 -8.31 32.02
N ILE A 175 -68.72 -7.12 31.55
CA ILE A 175 -69.38 -6.12 32.40
C ILE A 175 -70.70 -6.67 32.96
N ASN A 176 -71.53 -7.29 32.11
CA ASN A 176 -72.78 -7.90 32.55
C ASN A 176 -72.55 -9.01 33.58
N LEU A 177 -71.55 -9.87 33.40
CA LEU A 177 -71.21 -10.91 34.37
C LEU A 177 -70.68 -10.32 35.69
N GLN A 178 -69.95 -9.20 35.65
CA GLN A 178 -69.51 -8.50 36.86
C GLN A 178 -70.71 -7.92 37.64
N LEU A 179 -71.61 -7.23 36.94
CA LEU A 179 -72.85 -6.72 37.53
C LEU A 179 -73.70 -7.85 38.11
N GLN A 180 -73.75 -9.00 37.42
CA GLN A 180 -74.52 -10.14 37.90
C GLN A 180 -73.97 -10.72 39.21
N ILE A 181 -72.64 -10.81 39.33
CA ILE A 181 -71.96 -11.27 40.55
C ILE A 181 -72.17 -10.28 41.71
N GLU A 182 -72.10 -8.97 41.44
CA GLU A 182 -72.14 -7.93 42.48
C GLU A 182 -73.55 -7.63 42.96
N PHE A 183 -74.54 -7.58 42.06
CA PHE A 183 -75.86 -7.04 42.36
C PHE A 183 -77.02 -8.05 42.23
N THR A 184 -76.86 -9.14 41.46
CA THR A 184 -77.99 -10.05 41.18
C THR A 184 -77.84 -11.47 41.70
N ALA A 185 -76.64 -11.93 42.04
CA ALA A 185 -76.42 -13.30 42.52
C ALA A 185 -76.75 -13.38 44.03
N HIS A 186 -77.78 -14.17 44.38
CA HIS A 186 -78.31 -14.23 45.74
C HIS A 186 -77.69 -15.38 46.54
N THR A 187 -77.13 -16.39 45.87
CA THR A 187 -76.44 -17.53 46.49
C THR A 187 -74.97 -17.63 46.10
N GLU A 188 -74.14 -18.25 46.94
CA GLU A 188 -72.73 -18.46 46.60
C GLU A 188 -72.54 -19.40 45.40
N SER A 189 -73.43 -20.36 45.17
CA SER A 189 -73.35 -21.22 43.98
C SER A 189 -73.58 -20.43 42.68
N GLU A 190 -74.49 -19.45 42.69
CA GLU A 190 -74.73 -18.56 41.55
C GLU A 190 -73.54 -17.64 41.28
N LYS A 191 -72.96 -17.07 42.36
CA LYS A 191 -71.74 -16.27 42.25
C LYS A 191 -70.59 -17.09 41.66
N GLU A 192 -70.42 -18.34 42.08
CA GLU A 192 -69.39 -19.24 41.57
C GLU A 192 -69.62 -19.57 40.09
N LYS A 193 -70.87 -19.83 39.69
CA LYS A 193 -71.26 -20.05 38.30
C LYS A 193 -70.92 -18.84 37.42
N PHE A 194 -71.28 -17.62 37.84
CA PHE A 194 -70.95 -16.40 37.11
C PHE A 194 -69.44 -16.11 37.09
N ARG A 195 -68.71 -16.39 38.18
CA ARG A 195 -67.24 -16.29 38.21
C ARG A 195 -66.58 -17.22 37.20
N ASN A 196 -67.07 -18.45 37.05
CA ASN A 196 -66.56 -19.40 36.06
C ASN A 196 -66.85 -18.95 34.63
N MET A 197 -68.06 -18.44 34.35
CA MET A 197 -68.37 -17.83 33.05
C MET A 197 -67.48 -16.62 32.76
N LEU A 198 -67.26 -15.76 33.76
CA LEU A 198 -66.42 -14.58 33.62
C LEU A 198 -64.96 -14.95 33.31
N LYS A 199 -64.41 -15.99 33.95
CA LYS A 199 -63.08 -16.52 33.62
C LYS A 199 -63.02 -16.97 32.15
N LYS A 200 -64.05 -17.67 31.66
CA LYS A 200 -64.12 -18.14 30.27
C LYS A 200 -64.21 -16.98 29.27
N VAL A 201 -65.06 -15.99 29.50
CA VAL A 201 -65.16 -14.82 28.60
C VAL A 201 -63.86 -14.01 28.63
N ARG A 202 -63.18 -13.91 29.78
CA ARG A 202 -61.86 -13.27 29.86
C ARG A 202 -60.79 -14.01 29.05
N SER A 203 -60.77 -15.33 29.07
CA SER A 203 -59.81 -16.09 28.26
C SER A 203 -60.12 -15.99 26.76
N GLU A 204 -61.39 -16.03 26.37
CA GLU A 204 -61.84 -15.77 24.99
C GLU A 204 -61.39 -14.37 24.51
N GLN A 205 -61.59 -13.35 25.34
CA GLN A 205 -61.14 -11.98 25.06
C GLN A 205 -59.62 -11.88 24.89
N GLN A 206 -58.86 -12.53 25.77
CA GLN A 206 -57.40 -12.53 25.69
C GLN A 206 -56.90 -13.24 24.44
N ALA A 207 -57.53 -14.35 24.04
CA ALA A 207 -57.21 -15.08 22.81
C ALA A 207 -57.48 -14.23 21.55
N LEU A 208 -58.61 -13.52 21.49
CA LEU A 208 -58.93 -12.61 20.38
C LEU A 208 -57.91 -11.47 20.26
N MET A 209 -57.52 -10.86 21.39
CA MET A 209 -56.50 -9.81 21.41
C MET A 209 -55.12 -10.34 21.00
N ALA A 210 -54.74 -11.55 21.44
CA ALA A 210 -53.51 -12.19 21.03
C ALA A 210 -53.47 -12.50 19.53
N ALA A 211 -54.58 -13.02 18.98
CA ALA A 211 -54.70 -13.30 17.54
C ALA A 211 -54.61 -12.02 16.69
N LYS A 212 -55.26 -10.93 17.12
CA LYS A 212 -55.16 -9.61 16.49
C LYS A 212 -53.72 -9.10 16.48
N ASN A 213 -53.04 -9.13 17.62
CA ASN A 213 -51.66 -8.69 17.76
C ASN A 213 -50.69 -9.55 16.94
N SER A 214 -50.91 -10.86 16.90
CA SER A 214 -50.09 -11.78 16.09
C SER A 214 -50.14 -11.43 14.61
N ARG A 215 -51.33 -11.27 14.03
CA ARG A 215 -51.49 -10.90 12.61
C ARG A 215 -50.93 -9.52 12.28
N LEU A 216 -51.13 -8.55 13.18
CA LEU A 216 -50.54 -7.22 13.07
C LEU A 216 -49.01 -7.30 13.01
N ASN A 217 -48.41 -8.00 13.96
CA ASN A 217 -46.95 -8.13 14.07
C ASN A 217 -46.34 -8.88 12.89
N GLU A 218 -47.00 -9.94 12.41
CA GLU A 218 -46.55 -10.69 11.24
C GLU A 218 -46.55 -9.81 9.98
N ALA A 219 -47.64 -9.06 9.74
CA ALA A 219 -47.72 -8.15 8.61
C ALA A 219 -46.69 -7.00 8.70
N ILE A 220 -46.47 -6.44 9.89
CA ILE A 220 -45.44 -5.42 10.13
C ILE A 220 -44.07 -6.01 9.85
N SER A 221 -43.78 -7.20 10.38
CA SER A 221 -42.48 -7.85 10.24
C SER A 221 -42.14 -8.13 8.79
N SER A 222 -43.04 -8.80 8.05
CA SER A 222 -42.85 -9.13 6.64
C SER A 222 -42.56 -7.88 5.78
N LYS A 223 -43.39 -6.84 5.93
CA LYS A 223 -43.21 -5.60 5.16
C LYS A 223 -41.97 -4.80 5.60
N THR A 224 -41.64 -4.81 6.90
CA THR A 224 -40.41 -4.19 7.42
C THR A 224 -39.17 -4.86 6.82
N SER A 225 -39.16 -6.20 6.74
CA SER A 225 -38.07 -6.94 6.11
C SER A 225 -37.89 -6.57 4.63
N ALA A 226 -38.99 -6.44 3.89
CA ALA A 226 -38.94 -6.00 2.49
C ALA A 226 -38.34 -4.59 2.33
N LEU A 227 -38.73 -3.66 3.20
CA LEU A 227 -38.19 -2.29 3.20
C LEU A 227 -36.69 -2.24 3.56
N ILE A 228 -36.26 -3.05 4.52
CA ILE A 228 -34.83 -3.18 4.87
C ILE A 228 -34.03 -3.77 3.69
N MET A 229 -34.61 -4.75 2.98
CA MET A 229 -33.97 -5.32 1.80
C MET A 229 -33.84 -4.28 0.68
N GLU A 230 -34.89 -3.49 0.42
CA GLU A 230 -34.85 -2.39 -0.55
C GLU A 230 -33.76 -1.37 -0.18
N PHE A 231 -33.70 -0.95 1.08
CA PHE A 231 -32.64 -0.07 1.60
C PHE A 231 -31.25 -0.62 1.29
N ASN A 232 -31.01 -1.91 1.61
CA ASN A 232 -29.71 -2.54 1.41
C ASN A 232 -29.34 -2.62 -0.07
N GLN A 233 -30.29 -2.95 -0.95
CA GLN A 233 -30.08 -3.01 -2.39
C GLN A 233 -29.73 -1.63 -2.96
N GLN A 234 -30.48 -0.59 -2.59
CA GLN A 234 -30.22 0.77 -3.05
C GLN A 234 -28.85 1.29 -2.57
N TYR A 235 -28.51 1.01 -1.30
CA TYR A 235 -27.21 1.39 -0.75
C TYR A 235 -26.04 0.66 -1.44
N ALA A 236 -26.17 -0.65 -1.66
CA ALA A 236 -25.17 -1.45 -2.36
C ALA A 236 -24.96 -0.97 -3.81
N ALA A 237 -26.04 -0.76 -4.55
CA ALA A 237 -25.99 -0.27 -5.93
C ALA A 237 -25.34 1.13 -6.02
N TYR A 238 -25.62 2.00 -5.05
CA TYR A 238 -24.98 3.32 -5.00
C TYR A 238 -23.48 3.23 -4.73
N ARG A 239 -23.06 2.33 -3.83
CA ARG A 239 -21.65 2.08 -3.54
C ARG A 239 -20.90 1.55 -4.77
N GLU A 240 -21.49 0.60 -5.49
CA GLU A 240 -20.93 0.06 -6.72
C GLU A 240 -20.74 1.18 -7.76
N LYS A 241 -21.76 2.01 -7.98
CA LYS A 241 -21.69 3.15 -8.90
C LYS A 241 -20.57 4.14 -8.56
N ILE A 242 -20.26 4.36 -7.27
CA ILE A 242 -19.13 5.21 -6.87
C ILE A 242 -17.81 4.53 -7.22
N ARG A 243 -17.67 3.24 -6.90
CA ARG A 243 -16.46 2.47 -7.17
C ARG A 243 -16.13 2.41 -8.65
N ASP A 244 -17.13 2.17 -9.50
CA ASP A 244 -16.96 2.13 -10.95
C ASP A 244 -16.42 3.47 -11.47
N LYS A 245 -17.01 4.58 -11.01
CA LYS A 245 -16.54 5.92 -11.35
C LYS A 245 -15.11 6.17 -10.87
N HIS A 246 -14.79 5.77 -9.65
CA HIS A 246 -13.43 5.93 -9.10
C HIS A 246 -12.42 5.09 -9.89
N GLN A 247 -12.78 3.87 -10.24
CA GLN A 247 -11.94 3.00 -11.07
C GLN A 247 -11.69 3.62 -12.45
N GLN A 248 -12.72 4.16 -13.09
CA GLN A 248 -12.60 4.86 -14.37
C GLN A 248 -11.68 6.08 -14.27
N ILE A 249 -11.87 6.93 -13.26
CA ILE A 249 -11.01 8.11 -13.05
C ILE A 249 -9.55 7.70 -12.84
N LEU A 250 -9.32 6.64 -12.06
CA LEU A 250 -7.96 6.14 -11.78
C LEU A 250 -7.34 5.48 -13.01
N SER A 251 -8.11 4.77 -13.84
CA SER A 251 -7.59 4.19 -15.09
C SER A 251 -7.20 5.26 -16.09
N GLU A 252 -8.06 6.27 -16.32
CA GLU A 252 -7.76 7.39 -17.20
C GLU A 252 -6.50 8.16 -16.73
N LEU A 253 -6.35 8.33 -15.42
CA LEU A 253 -5.16 8.99 -14.86
C LEU A 253 -3.89 8.13 -14.99
N ARG A 254 -4.00 6.81 -14.83
CA ARG A 254 -2.88 5.88 -15.07
C ARG A 254 -2.42 5.90 -16.52
N GLU A 255 -3.36 5.91 -17.46
CA GLU A 255 -3.05 5.99 -18.89
C GLU A 255 -2.31 7.29 -19.22
N LYS A 256 -2.82 8.44 -18.73
CA LYS A 256 -2.15 9.73 -18.89
C LYS A 256 -0.73 9.73 -18.32
N ILE A 257 -0.55 9.24 -17.09
CA ILE A 257 0.77 9.11 -16.46
C ILE A 257 1.67 8.21 -17.30
N SER A 258 1.15 7.09 -17.82
CA SER A 258 1.96 6.17 -18.64
C SER A 258 2.44 6.81 -19.94
N ALA A 259 1.58 7.60 -20.59
CA ALA A 259 1.91 8.32 -21.82
C ALA A 259 2.94 9.42 -21.56
N GLU A 260 2.75 10.21 -20.50
CA GLU A 260 3.71 11.23 -20.06
C GLU A 260 5.08 10.62 -19.72
N LEU A 261 5.09 9.48 -19.00
CA LEU A 261 6.32 8.78 -18.67
C LEU A 261 7.02 8.20 -19.91
N ALA A 262 6.26 7.70 -20.88
CA ALA A 262 6.81 7.20 -22.13
C ALA A 262 7.45 8.33 -22.96
N ALA A 263 6.78 9.47 -23.06
CA ALA A 263 7.32 10.66 -23.72
C ALA A 263 8.61 11.15 -23.02
N ALA A 264 8.57 11.31 -21.70
CA ALA A 264 9.73 11.72 -20.91
C ALA A 264 10.91 10.74 -21.04
N ARG A 265 10.65 9.44 -21.15
CA ARG A 265 11.71 8.43 -21.39
C ARG A 265 12.43 8.64 -22.71
N GLU A 266 11.70 8.93 -23.79
CA GLU A 266 12.31 9.17 -25.09
C GLU A 266 13.13 10.46 -25.11
N GLU A 267 12.67 11.52 -24.43
CA GLU A 267 13.44 12.76 -24.28
C GLU A 267 14.71 12.54 -23.46
N ILE A 268 14.59 11.94 -22.27
CA ILE A 268 15.73 11.61 -21.39
C ILE A 268 16.76 10.72 -22.10
N LYS A 269 16.30 9.78 -22.93
CA LYS A 269 17.19 8.91 -23.71
C LYS A 269 17.98 9.68 -24.77
N LYS A 270 17.35 10.64 -25.45
CA LYS A 270 18.04 11.52 -26.41
C LYS A 270 19.07 12.40 -25.70
N ASP A 271 18.67 13.02 -24.59
CA ASP A 271 19.54 13.89 -23.81
C ASP A 271 20.74 13.13 -23.23
N LEU A 272 20.51 11.89 -22.75
CA LEU A 272 21.57 11.00 -22.29
C LEU A 272 22.55 10.64 -23.41
N ALA A 273 22.05 10.33 -24.61
CA ALA A 273 22.91 9.99 -25.74
C ALA A 273 23.80 11.18 -26.14
N LEU A 274 23.24 12.39 -26.17
CA LEU A 274 23.98 13.63 -26.43
C LEU A 274 25.02 13.89 -25.34
N ALA A 275 24.61 13.91 -24.07
CA ALA A 275 25.52 14.15 -22.94
C ALA A 275 26.65 13.12 -22.86
N LYS A 276 26.38 11.86 -23.21
CA LYS A 276 27.42 10.83 -23.32
C LYS A 276 28.38 11.11 -24.47
N ALA A 277 27.88 11.42 -25.66
CA ALA A 277 28.73 11.67 -26.82
C ALA A 277 29.64 12.89 -26.60
N GLU A 278 29.09 13.97 -26.04
CA GLU A 278 29.86 15.18 -25.68
C GLU A 278 30.95 14.85 -24.67
N LYS A 279 30.62 14.12 -23.59
CA LYS A 279 31.62 13.78 -22.56
C LYS A 279 32.64 12.76 -23.05
N ASP A 280 32.23 11.82 -23.89
CA ASP A 280 33.11 10.84 -24.50
C ASP A 280 34.17 11.52 -25.37
N ALA A 281 33.76 12.46 -26.22
CA ALA A 281 34.65 13.25 -27.07
C ALA A 281 35.62 14.13 -26.24
N GLU A 282 35.11 14.82 -25.21
CA GLU A 282 35.95 15.64 -24.32
C GLU A 282 37.04 14.80 -23.62
N LEU A 283 36.67 13.60 -23.15
CA LEU A 283 37.59 12.70 -22.48
C LEU A 283 38.59 12.07 -23.45
N GLU A 284 38.18 11.72 -24.68
CA GLU A 284 39.11 11.28 -25.73
C GLU A 284 40.16 12.34 -26.05
N ASP A 285 39.75 13.60 -26.21
CA ASP A 285 40.68 14.71 -26.46
C ASP A 285 41.68 14.88 -25.30
N ILE A 286 41.22 14.78 -24.05
CA ILE A 286 42.09 14.83 -22.86
C ILE A 286 43.07 13.66 -22.86
N ILE A 287 42.62 12.44 -23.14
CA ILE A 287 43.47 11.24 -23.19
C ILE A 287 44.46 11.33 -24.35
N ALA A 288 44.05 11.80 -25.52
CA ALA A 288 44.93 11.99 -26.67
C ALA A 288 46.00 13.04 -26.40
N ASN A 289 45.64 14.15 -25.73
CA ASN A 289 46.58 15.20 -25.35
C ASN A 289 47.56 14.73 -24.27
N SER A 290 47.10 13.99 -23.25
CA SER A 290 47.97 13.43 -22.22
C SER A 290 48.94 12.40 -22.80
N LYS A 291 48.48 11.57 -23.74
CA LYS A 291 49.30 10.63 -24.51
C LYS A 291 50.44 11.32 -25.27
N LYS A 292 50.20 12.52 -25.82
CA LYS A 292 51.19 13.30 -26.59
C LYS A 292 52.15 14.11 -25.70
N LEU A 293 51.69 14.60 -24.55
CA LEU A 293 52.46 15.49 -23.67
C LEU A 293 53.44 14.74 -22.77
N TYR A 294 53.06 13.54 -22.31
CA TYR A 294 53.81 12.81 -21.30
C TYR A 294 54.54 11.56 -21.85
N TYR A 295 54.28 11.17 -23.11
CA TYR A 295 54.82 9.94 -23.71
C TYR A 295 54.94 10.00 -25.25
#